data_AF-A0A5J4N9M8-F1
#
_entry.id   AF-A0A5J4N9M8-F1
#
_cell.length_a   1.000
_cell.length_b   1.000
_cell.length_c   1.000
_cell.angle_alpha   90.00
_cell.angle_beta   90.00
_cell.angle_gamma   90.00
#
_symmetry.space_group_name_H-M   'P 1'
#
loop_
_entity.id
_entity.type
_entity.pdbx_description
1 polymer ?
#
loop_
_entity_poly.entity_id
_entity_poly.type
_entity_poly.pdbx_seq_one_letter_code
_entity_poly.pdbx_strand_id
1 'polypeptide(L)'
;MASISILNPKAEFARAQHAFNINFAAARGLYDVLKTNLGPKGTMKMLVSGAGDIKITKDGNVLLHEMQIQHPTASLIARAATAQDDMTGDDTTANVLLLAELLKQAEVHASEGLHPRLITKGFDLARNKCNVESHAPLICRTKLHQDLANLLTEHVVDAVLCIRHPGEPLDLHRIEHMQMQHKTDMDTTLVRGIVLDQGGRHSYMPKRVTNAC
;
A
#
# COMPACT_ATOMS: atom_id res chain seq x y z
N MET A 1 19.25 -41.83 18.05
CA MET A 1 19.53 -41.61 16.62
C MET A 1 20.12 -40.23 16.47
N ALA A 2 21.43 -40.13 16.26
CA ALA A 2 22.11 -38.86 16.05
C ALA A 2 21.56 -38.21 14.78
N SER A 3 20.91 -37.06 14.93
CA SER A 3 20.50 -36.22 13.82
C SER A 3 21.76 -35.80 13.07
N ILE A 4 21.93 -36.30 11.84
CA ILE A 4 22.93 -35.81 10.89
C ILE A 4 22.74 -34.29 10.78
N SER A 5 23.65 -33.52 11.38
CA SER A 5 23.64 -32.05 11.31
C SER A 5 24.28 -31.63 9.99
N ILE A 6 23.49 -31.69 8.91
CA ILE A 6 23.82 -31.06 7.61
C ILE A 6 23.83 -29.52 7.75
N LEU A 7 23.35 -28.99 8.87
CA LEU A 7 23.15 -27.58 9.12
C LEU A 7 24.18 -27.02 10.11
N ASN A 8 24.55 -25.75 9.90
CA ASN A 8 25.43 -25.00 10.78
C ASN A 8 24.80 -24.88 12.19
N PRO A 9 25.55 -24.98 13.30
CA PRO A 9 25.05 -24.93 14.68
C PRO A 9 24.08 -23.80 15.08
N LYS A 10 23.99 -22.69 14.32
CA LYS A 10 23.03 -21.59 14.57
C LYS A 10 21.85 -21.55 13.58
N ALA A 11 21.70 -22.56 12.74
CA ALA A 11 20.66 -22.58 11.72
C ALA A 11 19.32 -23.04 12.31
N GLU A 12 18.32 -22.18 12.20
CA GLU A 12 16.93 -22.52 12.49
C GLU A 12 16.31 -23.26 11.30
N PHE A 13 15.49 -24.28 11.56
CA PHE A 13 14.79 -25.01 10.52
C PHE A 13 13.38 -25.39 10.99
N ALA A 14 12.40 -25.22 10.12
CA ALA A 14 11.04 -25.74 10.30
C ALA A 14 10.80 -26.84 9.26
N ARG A 15 10.15 -27.95 9.65
CA ARG A 15 9.87 -29.09 8.75
C ARG A 15 8.38 -29.30 8.57
N ALA A 16 8.00 -29.62 7.34
CA ALA A 16 6.66 -30.10 6.97
C ALA A 16 5.53 -29.30 7.65
N GLN A 17 4.71 -29.95 8.48
CA GLN A 17 3.55 -29.34 9.14
C GLN A 17 3.92 -28.17 10.05
N HIS A 18 5.07 -28.24 10.72
CA HIS A 18 5.51 -27.15 11.59
C HIS A 18 5.79 -25.87 10.80
N ALA A 19 6.38 -26.00 9.60
CA ALA A 19 6.60 -24.87 8.70
C ALA A 19 5.26 -24.27 8.21
N PHE A 20 4.28 -25.11 7.90
CA PHE A 20 2.94 -24.65 7.52
C PHE A 20 2.28 -23.82 8.63
N ASN A 21 2.25 -24.34 9.86
CA ASN A 21 1.59 -23.65 10.97
C ASN A 21 2.26 -22.30 11.29
N ILE A 22 3.59 -22.23 11.24
CA ILE A 22 4.35 -20.98 11.42
C ILE A 22 3.98 -19.97 10.32
N ASN A 23 3.92 -20.42 9.07
CA ASN A 23 3.59 -19.57 7.93
C ASN A 23 2.15 -19.01 8.01
N PHE A 24 1.19 -19.87 8.36
CA PHE A 24 -0.21 -19.46 8.52
C PHE A 24 -0.38 -18.47 9.69
N ALA A 25 0.26 -18.75 10.82
CA ALA A 25 0.23 -17.85 11.98
C ALA A 25 0.77 -16.46 11.64
N ALA A 26 1.85 -16.37 10.86
CA ALA A 26 2.41 -15.08 10.44
C ALA A 26 1.48 -14.29 9.51
N ALA A 27 0.87 -14.96 8.53
CA ALA A 27 -0.12 -14.34 7.65
C ALA A 27 -1.35 -13.84 8.43
N ARG A 28 -1.82 -14.63 9.40
CA ARG A 28 -2.92 -14.26 10.29
C ARG A 28 -2.56 -13.07 11.19
N GLY A 29 -1.33 -13.03 11.70
CA GLY A 29 -0.84 -11.89 12.48
C GLY A 29 -0.87 -10.58 11.66
N LEU A 30 -0.40 -10.62 10.41
CA LEU A 30 -0.49 -9.46 9.51
C LEU A 30 -1.94 -9.06 9.21
N TYR A 31 -2.83 -10.04 9.01
CA TYR A 31 -4.26 -9.79 8.81
C TYR A 31 -4.87 -9.03 9.99
N ASP A 32 -4.62 -9.49 11.21
CA ASP A 32 -5.19 -8.88 12.41
C ASP A 32 -4.69 -7.45 12.64
N VAL A 33 -3.45 -7.16 12.23
CA VAL A 33 -2.90 -5.80 12.25
C VAL A 33 -3.58 -4.93 11.19
N LEU A 34 -3.69 -5.40 9.95
CA LEU A 34 -4.12 -4.57 8.81
C LEU A 34 -5.64 -4.46 8.66
N LYS A 35 -6.44 -5.40 9.19
CA LYS A 35 -7.90 -5.42 9.01
C LYS A 35 -8.59 -4.16 9.51
N THR A 36 -8.04 -3.53 10.55
CA THR A 36 -8.61 -2.33 11.15
C THR A 36 -8.45 -1.11 10.25
N ASN A 37 -7.53 -1.14 9.28
CA ASN A 37 -7.22 -0.01 8.42
C ASN A 37 -8.07 0.05 7.15
N LEU A 38 -8.71 -1.08 6.79
CA LEU A 38 -9.47 -1.18 5.55
C LEU A 38 -10.79 -0.41 5.64
N GLY A 39 -11.12 0.30 4.56
CA GLY A 39 -12.39 1.01 4.37
C GLY A 39 -12.41 2.41 4.98
N PRO A 40 -13.41 3.25 4.64
CA PRO A 40 -13.44 4.67 5.01
C PRO A 40 -13.47 4.90 6.53
N LYS A 41 -14.11 3.99 7.28
CA LYS A 41 -14.16 4.00 8.76
C LYS A 41 -13.00 3.26 9.42
N GLY A 42 -11.99 2.86 8.64
CA GLY A 42 -10.79 2.22 9.17
C GLY A 42 -9.99 3.15 10.08
N THR A 43 -9.32 2.58 11.06
CA THR A 43 -8.46 3.30 12.02
C THR A 43 -7.13 3.68 11.37
N MET A 44 -6.58 4.84 11.76
CA MET A 44 -5.20 5.19 11.43
C MET A 44 -4.26 4.55 12.46
N LYS A 45 -3.07 4.16 12.02
CA LYS A 45 -2.01 3.65 12.90
C LYS A 45 -0.95 4.73 13.05
N MET A 46 -0.56 4.96 14.30
CA MET A 46 0.57 5.80 14.66
C MET A 46 1.78 4.90 14.89
N LEU A 47 2.82 5.11 14.08
CA LEU A 47 4.10 4.44 14.20
C LEU A 47 5.10 5.41 14.83
N VAL A 48 5.89 4.90 15.76
CA VAL A 48 6.96 5.67 16.42
C VAL A 48 8.28 4.98 16.12
N SER A 49 9.18 5.69 15.45
CA SER A 49 10.53 5.21 15.16
C SER A 49 11.39 5.22 16.42
N GLY A 50 12.52 4.49 16.41
CA GLY A 50 13.49 4.50 17.51
C GLY A 50 14.09 5.89 17.77
N ALA A 51 14.09 6.77 16.76
CA ALA A 51 14.51 8.17 16.88
C ALA A 51 13.42 9.09 17.49
N GLY A 52 12.21 8.58 17.71
CA GLY A 52 11.06 9.37 18.18
C GLY A 52 10.21 9.99 17.07
N ASP A 53 10.54 9.75 15.79
CA ASP A 53 9.71 10.22 14.67
C ASP A 53 8.34 9.55 14.69
N ILE A 54 7.29 10.37 14.60
CA ILE A 54 5.90 9.91 14.64
C ILE A 54 5.32 9.97 13.23
N LYS A 55 4.88 8.82 12.71
CA LYS A 55 4.22 8.72 11.41
C LYS A 55 2.82 8.16 11.59
N ILE A 56 1.81 8.94 11.22
CA ILE A 56 0.41 8.50 11.27
C ILE A 56 -0.01 8.17 9.86
N THR A 57 -0.44 6.93 9.62
CA THR A 57 -0.87 6.52 8.29
C THR A 57 -1.98 5.48 8.36
N LYS A 58 -2.81 5.51 7.31
CA LYS A 58 -3.78 4.45 7.00
C LYS A 58 -3.30 3.55 5.86
N ASP A 59 -2.30 4.01 5.12
CA ASP A 59 -1.82 3.33 3.94
C ASP A 59 -1.02 2.07 4.29
N GLY A 60 -1.38 0.97 3.63
CA GLY A 60 -0.82 -0.34 3.89
C GLY A 60 0.65 -0.43 3.50
N ASN A 61 1.05 0.19 2.39
CA ASN A 61 2.44 0.17 1.93
C ASN A 61 3.36 0.87 2.93
N VAL A 62 2.99 2.09 3.33
CA VAL A 62 3.76 2.84 4.34
C VAL A 62 3.87 2.04 5.64
N LEU A 63 2.78 1.42 6.11
CA LEU A 63 2.83 0.61 7.33
C LEU A 63 3.78 -0.59 7.21
N LEU A 64 3.73 -1.31 6.09
CA LEU A 64 4.56 -2.48 5.86
C LEU A 64 6.05 -2.14 5.73
N HIS A 65 6.37 -0.94 5.23
CA HIS A 65 7.76 -0.45 5.13
C HIS A 65 8.36 -0.03 6.47
N GLU A 66 7.55 0.63 7.31
CA GLU A 66 8.01 1.17 8.59
C GLU A 66 8.01 0.12 9.71
N MET A 67 7.19 -0.93 9.60
CA MET A 67 7.16 -2.02 10.56
C MET A 67 8.41 -2.91 10.43
N GLN A 68 9.09 -3.16 11.55
CA GLN A 68 10.20 -4.10 11.62
C GLN A 68 9.69 -5.55 11.67
N ILE A 69 9.40 -6.12 10.50
CA ILE A 69 8.89 -7.49 10.37
C ILE A 69 10.04 -8.49 10.48
N GLN A 70 10.07 -9.27 11.56
CA GLN A 70 11.07 -10.33 11.78
C GLN A 70 10.71 -11.65 11.09
N HIS A 71 9.42 -11.95 10.95
CA HIS A 71 8.98 -13.24 10.44
C HIS A 71 9.18 -13.34 8.91
N PRO A 72 9.85 -14.39 8.39
CA PRO A 72 10.22 -14.47 6.97
C PRO A 72 9.00 -14.45 6.03
N THR A 73 7.94 -15.18 6.38
CA THR A 73 6.69 -15.23 5.61
C THR A 73 5.96 -13.89 5.58
N ALA A 74 5.95 -13.16 6.70
CA ALA A 74 5.36 -11.84 6.76
C ALA A 74 6.18 -10.83 5.94
N SER A 75 7.51 -10.93 5.95
CA SER A 75 8.39 -10.13 5.10
C SER A 75 8.14 -10.40 3.61
N LEU A 76 7.94 -11.66 3.22
CA LEU A 76 7.60 -12.02 1.84
C LEU A 76 6.24 -11.44 1.41
N ILE A 77 5.23 -11.54 2.26
CA ILE A 77 3.91 -10.94 2.02
C ILE A 77 4.02 -9.42 1.90
N ALA A 78 4.79 -8.77 2.78
CA ALA A 78 5.02 -7.33 2.74
C ALA A 78 5.67 -6.90 1.41
N ARG A 79 6.71 -7.61 0.96
CA ARG A 79 7.38 -7.33 -0.31
C ARG A 79 6.47 -7.53 -1.52
N ALA A 80 5.62 -8.57 -1.50
CA ALA A 80 4.64 -8.79 -2.55
C ALA A 80 3.58 -7.67 -2.58
N ALA A 81 3.16 -7.18 -1.42
CA ALA A 81 2.24 -6.06 -1.32
C ALA A 81 2.86 -4.74 -1.81
N THR A 82 4.13 -4.47 -1.49
CA THR A 82 4.85 -3.29 -2.02
C THR A 82 5.01 -3.39 -3.54
N ALA A 83 5.38 -4.55 -4.08
CA ALA A 83 5.47 -4.72 -5.53
C ALA A 83 4.13 -4.52 -6.25
N GLN A 84 3.01 -4.83 -5.59
CA GLN A 84 1.68 -4.51 -6.10
C GLN A 84 1.42 -3.00 -6.06
N ASP A 85 1.79 -2.32 -4.97
CA ASP A 85 1.68 -0.86 -4.85
C ASP A 85 2.47 -0.14 -5.94
N ASP A 86 3.67 -0.62 -6.27
CA ASP A 86 4.50 -0.02 -7.33
C ASP A 86 3.81 -0.07 -8.72
N MET A 87 2.93 -1.06 -8.93
CA MET A 87 2.21 -1.25 -10.20
C MET A 87 0.83 -0.58 -10.22
N THR A 88 0.06 -0.65 -9.13
CA THR A 88 -1.32 -0.15 -9.07
C THR A 88 -1.50 1.10 -8.22
N GLY A 89 -0.60 1.38 -7.29
CA GLY A 89 -0.63 2.53 -6.36
C GLY A 89 -1.73 2.51 -5.31
N ASP A 90 -2.59 1.49 -5.32
CA ASP A 90 -3.69 1.31 -4.40
C ASP A 90 -3.94 -0.18 -4.08
N ASP A 91 -4.83 -0.43 -3.11
CA ASP A 91 -5.30 -1.75 -2.68
C ASP A 91 -4.28 -2.65 -1.98
N THR A 92 -3.18 -2.10 -1.47
CA THR A 92 -2.18 -2.84 -0.68
C THR A 92 -2.76 -3.55 0.52
N THR A 93 -3.58 -2.85 1.31
CA THR A 93 -4.27 -3.42 2.48
C THR A 93 -5.22 -4.53 2.07
N ALA A 94 -6.01 -4.33 1.01
CA ALA A 94 -6.97 -5.32 0.53
C ALA A 94 -6.28 -6.59 0.01
N ASN A 95 -5.17 -6.44 -0.71
CA ASN A 95 -4.39 -7.55 -1.23
C ASN A 95 -3.81 -8.43 -0.11
N VAL A 96 -3.24 -7.81 0.94
CA VAL A 96 -2.71 -8.57 2.08
C VAL A 96 -3.83 -9.29 2.84
N LEU A 97 -4.98 -8.64 3.02
CA LEU A 97 -6.13 -9.26 3.69
C LEU A 97 -6.69 -10.44 2.90
N LEU A 98 -6.80 -10.30 1.58
CA LEU A 98 -7.25 -11.37 0.68
C LEU A 98 -6.29 -12.56 0.73
N LEU A 99 -4.99 -12.32 0.64
CA LEU A 99 -3.96 -13.35 0.72
C LEU A 99 -4.03 -14.10 2.05
N ALA A 100 -4.16 -13.38 3.16
CA ALA A 100 -4.22 -14.01 4.48
C ALA A 100 -5.50 -14.83 4.69
N GLU A 101 -6.65 -14.36 4.19
CA GLU A 101 -7.90 -15.13 4.28
C GLU A 101 -7.87 -16.37 3.36
N LEU A 102 -7.25 -16.29 2.17
CA LEU A 102 -7.01 -17.45 1.31
C LEU A 102 -6.13 -18.50 2.01
N LEU A 103 -5.07 -18.05 2.68
CA LEU A 103 -4.19 -18.93 3.46
C LEU A 103 -4.93 -19.58 4.64
N LYS A 104 -5.82 -18.85 5.31
CA LYS A 104 -6.67 -19.40 6.38
C LYS A 104 -7.63 -20.47 5.87
N GLN A 105 -8.23 -20.29 4.69
CA GLN A 105 -9.06 -21.34 4.07
C GLN A 105 -8.20 -22.56 3.66
N ALA A 106 -6.98 -22.31 3.17
CA ALA A 106 -6.03 -23.38 2.85
C ALA A 106 -5.61 -24.16 4.10
N GLU A 107 -5.45 -23.51 5.25
CA GLU A 107 -5.12 -24.15 6.53
C GLU A 107 -6.20 -25.16 6.95
N VAL A 108 -7.48 -24.80 6.82
CA VAL A 108 -8.61 -25.70 7.13
C VAL A 108 -8.53 -26.96 6.28
N HIS A 109 -8.40 -26.82 4.96
CA HIS A 109 -8.31 -27.97 4.04
C HIS A 109 -7.04 -28.80 4.24
N ALA A 110 -5.91 -28.15 4.55
CA ALA A 110 -4.68 -28.85 4.87
C ALA A 110 -4.82 -29.67 6.17
N SER A 111 -5.57 -29.17 7.16
CA SER A 111 -5.85 -29.88 8.40
C SER A 111 -6.77 -31.10 8.21
N GLU A 112 -7.64 -31.07 7.19
CA GLU A 112 -8.47 -32.21 6.76
C GLU A 112 -7.67 -33.30 6.04
N GLY A 113 -6.37 -33.09 5.80
CA GLY A 113 -5.47 -34.05 5.16
C GLY A 113 -5.32 -33.86 3.65
N LEU A 114 -5.84 -32.77 3.07
CA LEU A 114 -5.63 -32.47 1.65
C LEU A 114 -4.18 -32.05 1.40
N HIS A 115 -3.56 -32.69 0.40
CA HIS A 115 -2.20 -32.33 0.02
C HIS A 115 -2.16 -30.89 -0.56
N PRO A 116 -1.25 -29.99 -0.11
CA PRO A 116 -1.20 -28.58 -0.54
C PRO A 116 -1.13 -28.36 -2.07
N ARG A 117 -0.60 -29.34 -2.81
CA ARG A 117 -0.59 -29.34 -4.28
C ARG A 117 -1.99 -29.32 -4.91
N LEU A 118 -2.98 -29.92 -4.26
CA LEU A 118 -4.37 -29.90 -4.74
C LEU A 118 -5.02 -28.55 -4.46
N ILE A 119 -4.74 -27.97 -3.29
CA ILE A 119 -5.26 -26.65 -2.90
C ILE A 119 -4.75 -25.57 -3.86
N THR A 120 -3.44 -25.57 -4.15
CA THR A 120 -2.82 -24.65 -5.13
C THR A 120 -3.42 -24.79 -6.52
N LYS A 121 -3.61 -26.02 -7.02
CA LYS A 121 -4.32 -26.26 -8.29
C LYS A 121 -5.76 -25.71 -8.26
N GLY A 122 -6.46 -25.84 -7.14
CA GLY A 122 -7.80 -25.28 -6.95
C GLY A 122 -7.81 -23.76 -7.07
N PHE A 123 -6.84 -23.08 -6.45
CA PHE A 123 -6.69 -21.63 -6.56
C PHE A 123 -6.32 -21.19 -7.99
N ASP A 124 -5.47 -21.92 -8.70
CA ASP A 124 -5.15 -21.60 -10.10
C ASP A 124 -6.39 -21.71 -11.01
N LEU A 125 -7.21 -22.73 -10.82
CA LEU A 125 -8.46 -22.89 -11.56
C LEU A 125 -9.48 -21.80 -11.21
N ALA A 126 -9.58 -21.41 -9.94
CA ALA A 126 -10.45 -20.34 -9.49
C ALA A 126 -10.01 -18.99 -10.06
N ARG A 127 -8.71 -18.70 -10.05
CA ARG A 127 -8.11 -17.50 -10.64
C ARG A 127 -8.49 -17.36 -12.12
N ASN A 128 -8.41 -18.44 -12.89
CA ASN A 128 -8.76 -18.41 -14.32
C ASN A 128 -10.26 -18.18 -14.59
N LYS A 129 -11.13 -18.51 -13.63
CA LYS A 129 -12.58 -18.30 -13.75
C LYS A 129 -13.02 -16.91 -13.30
N CYS A 130 -12.28 -16.27 -12.39
CA CYS A 130 -12.52 -14.89 -11.98
C CYS A 130 -12.12 -13.93 -13.10
N ASN A 131 -13.03 -13.71 -14.06
CA ASN A 131 -12.89 -12.65 -15.04
C ASN A 131 -13.31 -11.34 -14.40
N VAL A 132 -12.36 -10.64 -13.77
CA VAL A 132 -12.65 -9.38 -13.09
C VAL A 132 -12.73 -8.30 -14.16
N GLU A 133 -13.94 -8.02 -14.66
CA GLU A 133 -14.21 -6.78 -15.37
C GLU A 133 -14.00 -5.63 -14.37
N SER A 134 -12.89 -4.91 -14.50
CA SER A 134 -12.51 -3.82 -13.61
C SER A 134 -13.47 -2.64 -13.77
N HIS A 135 -14.57 -2.63 -13.02
CA HIS A 135 -15.36 -1.43 -12.79
C HIS A 135 -14.59 -0.51 -11.82
N ALA A 136 -13.70 0.31 -12.35
CA ALA A 136 -13.06 1.38 -11.60
C ALA A 136 -13.92 2.66 -11.70
N PRO A 137 -14.63 3.03 -10.62
CA PRO A 137 -14.44 4.37 -10.09
C PRO A 137 -14.67 4.42 -8.56
N LEU A 138 -13.71 3.96 -7.76
CA LEU A 138 -13.72 4.21 -6.31
C LEU A 138 -12.32 4.55 -5.76
N ILE A 139 -11.50 5.21 -6.58
CA ILE A 139 -10.05 5.36 -6.41
C ILE A 139 -9.62 6.25 -5.23
N CYS A 140 -10.52 7.01 -4.59
CA CYS A 140 -10.12 7.87 -3.44
C CYS A 140 -11.00 7.76 -2.19
N ARG A 141 -12.13 7.02 -2.25
CA ARG A 141 -13.11 7.01 -1.15
C ARG A 141 -12.79 6.06 -0.01
N THR A 142 -11.89 5.10 -0.23
CA THR A 142 -11.55 4.09 0.78
C THR A 142 -10.54 4.61 1.80
N LYS A 143 -9.62 5.50 1.38
CA LYS A 143 -8.50 5.99 2.20
C LYS A 143 -8.81 7.29 2.94
N LEU A 144 -9.58 8.20 2.36
CA LEU A 144 -9.80 9.54 2.91
C LEU A 144 -11.16 9.71 3.61
N HIS A 145 -11.26 10.75 4.45
CA HIS A 145 -12.56 11.23 4.94
C HIS A 145 -13.41 11.69 3.75
N GLN A 146 -14.73 11.49 3.80
CA GLN A 146 -15.60 11.72 2.63
C GLN A 146 -15.50 13.13 2.05
N ASP A 147 -15.46 14.15 2.91
CA ASP A 147 -15.40 15.54 2.47
C ASP A 147 -14.08 15.87 1.78
N LEU A 148 -12.96 15.46 2.37
CA LEU A 148 -11.63 15.63 1.79
C LEU A 148 -11.47 14.80 0.50
N ALA A 149 -12.05 13.59 0.47
CA ALA A 149 -12.04 12.74 -0.72
C ALA A 149 -12.76 13.42 -1.89
N ASN A 150 -13.92 14.05 -1.64
CA ASN A 150 -14.66 14.73 -2.70
C ASN A 150 -13.87 15.94 -3.24
N LEU A 151 -13.28 16.76 -2.36
CA LEU A 151 -12.44 17.89 -2.74
C LEU A 151 -11.23 17.45 -3.58
N LEU A 152 -10.47 16.46 -3.09
CA LEU A 152 -9.28 15.98 -3.78
C LEU A 152 -9.62 15.26 -5.08
N THR A 153 -10.77 14.58 -5.18
CA THR A 153 -11.18 13.90 -6.41
C THR A 153 -11.34 14.91 -7.55
N GLU A 154 -11.94 16.08 -7.29
CA GLU A 154 -12.09 17.13 -8.30
C GLU A 154 -10.72 17.65 -8.76
N HIS A 155 -9.83 17.97 -7.82
CA HIS A 155 -8.49 18.46 -8.14
C HIS A 155 -7.62 17.42 -8.87
N VAL A 156 -7.70 16.13 -8.49
CA VAL A 156 -6.93 15.06 -9.12
C VAL A 156 -7.41 14.80 -10.54
N VAL A 157 -8.73 14.78 -10.77
CA VAL A 157 -9.29 14.60 -12.12
C VAL A 157 -8.87 15.76 -13.03
N ASP A 158 -8.98 16.99 -12.56
CA ASP A 158 -8.56 18.16 -13.32
C ASP A 158 -7.06 18.17 -13.61
N ALA A 159 -6.22 17.78 -12.64
CA ALA A 159 -4.77 17.68 -12.82
C ALA A 159 -4.41 16.66 -13.89
N VAL A 160 -5.02 15.47 -13.83
CA VAL A 160 -4.80 14.38 -14.81
C VAL A 160 -5.27 14.79 -16.20
N LEU A 161 -6.41 15.48 -16.31
CA LEU A 161 -6.91 15.99 -17.59
C LEU A 161 -5.99 17.07 -18.18
N CYS A 162 -5.36 17.91 -17.36
CA CYS A 162 -4.44 18.95 -17.82
C CYS A 162 -3.14 18.38 -18.41
N ILE A 163 -2.63 17.26 -17.88
CA ILE A 163 -1.38 16.65 -18.36
C ILE A 163 -1.57 15.65 -19.50
N ARG A 164 -2.82 15.24 -19.76
CA ARG A 164 -3.13 14.21 -20.75
C ARG A 164 -3.04 14.76 -22.17
N HIS A 165 -2.04 14.30 -22.93
CA HIS A 165 -1.97 14.53 -24.37
C HIS A 165 -2.42 13.29 -25.15
N PRO A 166 -3.11 13.46 -26.30
CA PRO A 166 -3.51 12.34 -27.14
C PRO A 166 -2.28 11.65 -27.74
N GLY A 167 -2.10 10.37 -27.44
CA GLY A 167 -1.03 9.52 -28.01
C GLY A 167 0.24 9.38 -27.17
N GLU A 168 0.35 10.10 -26.04
CA GLU A 168 1.47 9.96 -25.10
C GLU A 168 1.02 9.15 -23.87
N PRO A 169 1.86 8.28 -23.29
CA PRO A 169 1.59 7.70 -21.97
C PRO A 169 1.48 8.80 -20.91
N LEU A 170 0.64 8.58 -19.91
CA LEU A 170 0.45 9.54 -18.82
C LEU A 170 1.74 9.64 -17.99
N ASP A 171 2.32 10.83 -17.92
CA ASP A 171 3.49 11.13 -17.09
C ASP A 171 3.08 11.91 -15.85
N LEU A 172 3.10 11.23 -14.69
CA LEU A 172 2.74 11.81 -13.40
C LEU A 172 3.78 12.80 -12.88
N HIS A 173 5.02 12.80 -13.40
CA HIS A 173 6.05 13.76 -13.00
C HIS A 173 5.74 15.20 -13.44
N ARG A 174 4.74 15.39 -14.31
CA ARG A 174 4.21 16.71 -14.68
C ARG A 174 3.29 17.32 -13.62
N ILE A 175 2.92 16.55 -12.60
CA ILE A 175 2.13 17.02 -11.45
C ILE A 175 3.08 17.18 -10.27
N GLU A 176 3.30 18.42 -9.85
CA GLU A 176 4.15 18.74 -8.70
C GLU A 176 3.30 18.88 -7.42
N HIS A 177 3.70 18.20 -6.35
CA HIS A 177 3.06 18.31 -5.04
C HIS A 177 3.83 19.27 -4.13
N MET A 178 3.37 20.52 -4.05
CA MET A 178 3.93 21.53 -3.15
C MET A 178 3.14 21.60 -1.83
N GLN A 179 3.79 21.34 -0.70
CA GLN A 179 3.16 21.36 0.62
C GLN A 179 3.48 22.65 1.38
N MET A 180 2.46 23.34 1.89
CA MET A 180 2.60 24.58 2.68
C MET A 180 1.93 24.44 4.06
N GLN A 181 2.67 24.67 5.14
CA GLN A 181 2.23 24.42 6.52
C GLN A 181 1.52 25.62 7.18
N HIS A 182 0.54 26.25 6.52
CA HIS A 182 -0.09 27.48 7.04
C HIS A 182 -1.59 27.36 7.34
N LYS A 183 -2.28 26.39 6.74
CA LYS A 183 -3.74 26.30 6.73
C LYS A 183 -4.21 24.86 6.95
N THR A 184 -5.51 24.61 6.80
CA THR A 184 -6.10 23.27 6.90
C THR A 184 -5.92 22.48 5.59
N ASP A 185 -6.11 21.17 5.68
CA ASP A 185 -6.13 20.23 4.55
C ASP A 185 -7.25 20.52 3.54
N MET A 186 -8.33 21.17 3.97
CA MET A 186 -9.43 21.59 3.09
C MET A 186 -9.08 22.79 2.18
N ASP A 187 -7.97 23.48 2.44
CA ASP A 187 -7.53 24.64 1.64
C ASP A 187 -6.59 24.23 0.48
N THR A 188 -6.45 22.94 0.20
CA THR A 188 -5.68 22.45 -0.97
C THR A 188 -6.31 22.95 -2.26
N THR A 189 -5.47 23.41 -3.19
CA THR A 189 -5.93 23.91 -4.50
C THR A 189 -5.04 23.41 -5.62
N LEU A 190 -5.62 23.22 -6.80
CA LEU A 190 -4.88 22.93 -8.02
C LEU A 190 -4.45 24.24 -8.69
N VAL A 191 -3.14 24.41 -8.89
CA VAL A 191 -2.57 25.53 -9.67
C VAL A 191 -2.20 25.02 -11.06
N ARG A 192 -2.72 25.68 -12.10
CA ARG A 192 -2.37 25.38 -13.51
C ARG A 192 -1.06 26.09 -13.88
N GLY A 193 0.04 25.60 -13.32
CA GLY A 193 1.37 26.17 -13.48
C GLY A 193 2.32 25.58 -12.44
N ILE A 194 3.52 26.16 -12.34
CA ILE A 194 4.54 25.74 -11.38
C ILE A 194 4.48 26.68 -10.17
N VAL A 195 4.49 26.10 -8.97
CA VAL A 195 4.59 26.84 -7.72
C VAL A 195 6.00 26.64 -7.19
N LEU A 196 6.72 27.74 -6.95
CA LEU A 196 8.04 27.70 -6.35
C LEU A 196 7.93 28.06 -4.86
N ASP A 197 8.71 27.39 -4.03
CA ASP A 197 8.85 27.67 -2.59
C ASP A 197 9.63 28.97 -2.34
N GLN A 198 10.53 29.32 -3.24
CA GLN A 198 11.36 30.51 -3.16
C GLN A 198 10.70 31.72 -3.82
N GLY A 199 10.57 32.81 -3.06
CA GLY A 199 10.12 34.12 -3.56
C GLY A 199 11.27 35.10 -3.85
N GLY A 200 10.90 36.33 -4.22
CA GLY A 200 11.86 37.41 -4.43
C GLY A 200 12.62 37.75 -3.13
N ARG A 201 13.96 37.74 -3.21
CA ARG A 201 14.84 37.92 -2.03
C ARG A 201 15.14 39.38 -1.71
N HIS A 202 14.98 40.29 -2.68
CA HIS A 202 15.27 41.70 -2.52
C HIS A 202 13.98 42.51 -2.31
N SER A 203 14.00 43.51 -1.42
CA SER A 203 12.84 44.36 -1.12
C SER A 203 12.30 45.13 -2.33
N TYR A 204 13.19 45.62 -3.20
CA TYR A 204 12.85 46.22 -4.50
C TYR A 204 12.46 45.23 -5.61
N MET A 205 12.52 43.91 -5.37
CA MET A 205 12.10 42.94 -6.38
C MET A 205 10.56 43.01 -6.53
N PRO A 206 10.03 42.99 -7.77
CA PRO A 206 8.59 43.09 -7.98
C PRO A 206 7.87 41.91 -7.34
N LYS A 207 6.82 42.19 -6.54
CA LYS A 207 6.00 41.16 -5.87
C LYS A 207 5.09 40.39 -6.84
N ARG A 208 4.78 40.98 -7.99
CA ARG A 208 3.97 40.37 -9.04
C ARG A 208 4.50 40.86 -10.37
N VAL A 209 4.82 39.92 -11.25
CA VAL A 209 5.18 40.19 -12.64
C VAL A 209 4.05 39.65 -13.52
N THR A 210 3.51 40.49 -14.39
CA THR A 210 2.50 40.11 -15.39
C THR A 210 3.18 39.94 -16.73
N ASN A 211 2.83 38.89 -17.48
CA ASN A 211 3.44 38.56 -18.79
C ASN A 211 4.97 38.44 -18.73
N ALA A 212 5.47 37.65 -17.77
CA ALA A 212 6.87 37.26 -17.76
C ALA A 212 7.13 36.33 -18.96
N CYS A 213 7.97 36.79 -19.89
CA CYS A 213 8.47 36.00 -21.02
C CYS A 213 9.73 35.24 -20.64
#